data_AF-A0A388QLY3-F1
#
_entry.id   AF-A0A388QLY3-F1
#
_cell.length_a   1.000
_cell.length_b   1.000
_cell.length_c   1.000
_cell.angle_alpha   90.00
_cell.angle_beta   90.00
_cell.angle_gamma   90.00
#
_symmetry.space_group_name_H-M   'P 1'
#
loop_
_entity.id
_entity.type
_entity.pdbx_description
1 polymer ?
#
loop_
_entity_poly.entity_id
_entity_poly.type
_entity_poly.pdbx_seq_one_letter_code
_entity_poly.pdbx_strand_id
1 'polypeptide(L)'
;MNNKEKVPMVVYDNQCYLCVKFAKMVEFLTRGNLIMIGHYSEFGIKLKKTILGESALEMFWLIDEKTAYGGRAALLPLLRAIITTKGGNSNKIKMNEKCEHECKTVKAVFIRSASLFSNSKKIDL
;
A
#
# COMPACT_ATOMS: atom_id res chain seq x y z
N MET A 1 13.79 18.26 10.02
CA MET A 1 13.51 17.63 8.72
C MET A 1 12.60 18.59 7.94
N ASN A 2 13.10 19.14 6.83
CA ASN A 2 12.45 20.22 6.08
C ASN A 2 11.22 19.75 5.29
N ASN A 3 10.25 20.65 5.13
CA ASN A 3 9.00 20.54 4.37
C ASN A 3 9.18 20.16 2.88
N LYS A 4 9.60 18.94 2.60
CA LYS A 4 9.28 18.28 1.34
C LYS A 4 7.93 17.61 1.55
N GLU A 5 6.91 18.03 0.80
CA GLU A 5 5.61 17.37 0.72
C GLU A 5 5.84 15.84 0.66
N LYS A 6 5.66 15.15 1.79
CA LYS A 6 5.88 13.71 1.84
C LYS A 6 4.70 13.08 1.16
N VAL A 7 4.92 12.68 -0.08
CA VAL A 7 3.93 11.98 -0.89
C VAL A 7 3.48 10.73 -0.12
N PRO A 8 2.18 10.56 0.15
CA PRO A 8 1.70 9.38 0.85
C PRO A 8 2.10 8.13 0.07
N MET A 9 2.45 7.08 0.81
CA MET A 9 2.93 5.85 0.20
C MET A 9 1.99 4.69 0.51
N VAL A 10 1.81 3.83 -0.48
CA VAL A 10 1.05 2.59 -0.36
C VAL A 10 2.04 1.46 -0.28
N VAL A 11 1.99 0.73 0.83
CA VAL A 11 2.77 -0.51 0.99
C VAL A 11 1.83 -1.68 0.75
N TYR A 12 2.16 -2.61 -0.15
CA TYR A 12 1.29 -3.73 -0.50
C TYR A 12 2.06 -5.05 -0.56
N ASP A 13 1.37 -6.18 -0.42
CA ASP A 13 1.98 -7.48 -0.65
C ASP A 13 2.28 -7.70 -2.14
N ASN A 14 3.53 -7.55 -2.55
CA ASN A 14 3.98 -7.73 -3.93
C ASN A 14 4.17 -9.20 -4.35
N GLN A 15 3.96 -10.14 -3.43
CA GLN A 15 3.91 -11.57 -3.73
C GLN A 15 2.46 -12.08 -3.84
N CYS A 16 1.45 -11.23 -3.66
CA CYS A 16 0.04 -11.59 -3.80
C CYS A 16 -0.56 -11.03 -5.11
N TYR A 17 -1.06 -11.91 -5.98
CA TYR A 17 -1.66 -11.53 -7.26
C TYR A 17 -2.78 -10.48 -7.15
N LEU A 18 -3.68 -10.64 -6.16
CA LEU A 18 -4.77 -9.69 -5.94
C LEU A 18 -4.27 -8.34 -5.39
N CYS A 19 -3.29 -8.35 -4.49
CA CYS A 19 -2.66 -7.13 -3.98
C CYS A 19 -1.94 -6.37 -5.09
N VAL A 20 -1.22 -7.06 -5.98
CA VAL A 20 -0.57 -6.46 -7.14
C VAL A 20 -1.60 -5.84 -8.10
N LYS A 21 -2.72 -6.52 -8.37
CA LYS A 21 -3.81 -5.95 -9.18
C LYS A 21 -4.42 -4.70 -8.53
N PHE A 22 -4.66 -4.75 -7.23
CA PHE A 22 -5.16 -3.61 -6.46
C PHE A 22 -4.18 -2.43 -6.53
N ALA A 23 -2.88 -2.67 -6.28
CA ALA A 23 -1.83 -1.66 -6.34
C ALA A 23 -1.77 -1.00 -7.73
N LYS A 24 -1.83 -1.77 -8.82
CA LYS A 24 -1.88 -1.23 -10.19
C LYS A 24 -3.10 -0.35 -10.44
N MET A 25 -4.27 -0.75 -9.92
CA MET A 25 -5.49 0.07 -10.02
C MET A 25 -5.32 1.39 -9.25
N VAL A 26 -4.76 1.35 -8.04
CA VAL A 26 -4.50 2.55 -7.23
C VAL A 26 -3.48 3.47 -7.91
N GLU A 27 -2.39 2.93 -8.44
CA GLU A 27 -1.36 3.68 -9.18
C GLU A 27 -1.97 4.38 -10.40
N PHE A 28 -2.82 3.66 -11.15
CA PHE A 28 -3.55 4.21 -12.30
C PHE A 28 -4.49 5.36 -11.88
N LEU A 29 -5.29 5.16 -10.83
CA LEU A 29 -6.23 6.17 -10.33
C LEU A 29 -5.54 7.42 -9.79
N THR A 30 -4.38 7.25 -9.15
CA THR A 30 -3.58 8.36 -8.61
C THR A 30 -2.61 8.95 -9.62
N ARG A 31 -2.55 8.42 -10.84
CA ARG A 31 -1.65 8.88 -11.92
C ARG A 31 -0.17 8.92 -11.49
N GLY A 32 0.23 8.02 -10.57
CA GLY A 32 1.58 7.97 -10.02
C GLY A 32 1.88 9.01 -8.94
N ASN A 33 0.86 9.66 -8.36
CA ASN A 33 1.01 10.60 -7.25
C ASN A 33 1.05 9.93 -5.87
N LEU A 34 1.14 8.60 -5.82
CA LEU A 34 1.46 7.83 -4.62
C LEU A 34 2.72 7.02 -4.86
N ILE A 35 3.54 6.90 -3.82
CA ILE A 35 4.70 6.01 -3.86
C ILE A 35 4.20 4.59 -3.58
N MET A 36 4.46 3.66 -4.49
CA MET A 36 4.05 2.27 -4.37
C MET A 36 5.23 1.42 -3.89
N ILE A 37 5.09 0.68 -2.79
CA ILE A 37 6.17 -0.12 -2.18
C ILE A 37 5.69 -1.55 -1.94
N GLY A 38 6.40 -2.53 -2.49
CA GLY A 38 6.19 -3.94 -2.18
C GLY A 38 6.71 -4.30 -0.79
N HIS A 39 5.94 -5.05 0.00
CA HIS A 39 6.32 -5.54 1.34
C HIS A 39 7.64 -6.34 1.33
N TYR A 40 7.90 -7.06 0.25
CA TYR A 40 9.08 -7.91 0.08
C TYR A 40 10.22 -7.20 -0.67
N SER A 41 10.08 -5.91 -0.98
CA SER A 41 11.22 -5.09 -1.43
C SER A 41 12.15 -4.76 -0.27
N GLU A 42 13.41 -4.39 -0.54
CA GLU A 42 14.36 -4.00 0.51
C GLU A 42 13.80 -2.88 1.41
N PHE A 43 13.15 -1.89 0.80
CA PHE A 43 12.52 -0.79 1.53
C PHE A 43 11.28 -1.24 2.31
N GLY A 44 10.44 -2.08 1.72
CA GLY A 44 9.25 -2.65 2.38
C GLY A 44 9.59 -3.51 3.60
N ILE A 45 10.65 -4.32 3.52
CA ILE A 45 11.15 -5.13 4.64
C ILE A 45 11.62 -4.23 5.79
N LYS A 46 12.33 -3.14 5.47
CA LYS A 46 12.75 -2.16 6.46
C LYS A 46 11.55 -1.50 7.14
N LEU A 47 10.56 -1.07 6.36
CA LEU A 47 9.32 -0.48 6.84
C LEU A 47 8.51 -1.41 7.74
N LYS A 48 8.44 -2.68 7.36
CA LYS A 48 7.83 -3.74 8.17
C LYS A 48 8.51 -3.84 9.54
N LYS A 49 9.84 -3.83 9.58
CA LYS A 49 10.59 -3.93 10.85
C LYS A 49 10.49 -2.68 11.73
N THR A 50 10.45 -1.50 11.13
CA THR A 50 10.53 -0.24 11.89
C THR A 50 9.18 0.35 12.27
N ILE A 51 8.16 0.21 11.41
CA ILE A 51 6.87 0.90 11.55
C ILE A 51 5.72 -0.08 11.79
N LEU A 52 5.63 -1.14 10.99
CA LEU A 52 4.42 -1.98 10.96
C LEU A 52 4.47 -3.18 11.92
N GLY A 53 5.66 -3.65 12.30
CA GLY A 53 5.85 -4.80 13.19
C GLY A 53 5.04 -6.04 12.77
N GLU A 54 4.42 -6.70 13.75
CA GLU A 54 3.51 -7.83 13.52
C GLU A 54 2.21 -7.42 12.80
N SER A 55 1.87 -6.13 12.80
CA SER A 55 0.71 -5.62 12.07
C SER A 55 0.92 -5.59 10.55
N ALA A 56 2.12 -5.82 10.05
CA ALA A 56 2.43 -5.89 8.61
C ALA A 56 1.76 -7.05 7.86
N LEU A 57 0.95 -7.90 8.52
CA LEU A 57 0.20 -8.98 7.87
C LEU A 57 -1.02 -8.49 7.06
N GLU A 58 -1.39 -7.21 7.18
CA GLU A 58 -2.44 -6.63 6.34
C GLU A 58 -1.98 -6.53 4.88
N MET A 59 -2.88 -6.84 3.94
CA MET A 59 -2.60 -6.91 2.50
C MET A 59 -2.09 -5.58 1.90
N PHE A 60 -2.51 -4.45 2.47
CA PHE A 60 -1.96 -3.14 2.14
C PHE A 60 -2.06 -2.15 3.31
N TRP A 61 -1.19 -1.14 3.24
CA TRP A 61 -1.12 0.00 4.15
C TRP A 61 -1.07 1.29 3.34
N LEU A 62 -1.75 2.34 3.82
CA LEU A 62 -1.48 3.71 3.40
C LEU A 62 -0.74 4.40 4.53
N ILE A 63 0.41 4.99 4.22
CA ILE A 63 1.24 5.67 5.21
C ILE A 63 1.37 7.12 4.79
N ASP A 64 0.91 8.01 5.68
CA ASP A 64 1.13 9.45 5.58
C ASP A 64 2.13 9.92 6.65
N GLU A 65 2.24 11.23 6.85
CA GLU A 65 3.21 11.81 7.78
C GLU A 65 2.98 11.47 9.24
N LYS A 66 1.73 11.13 9.61
CA LYS A 66 1.31 11.02 11.02
C LYS A 66 0.81 9.62 11.35
N THR A 67 0.31 8.89 10.36
CA THR A 67 -0.42 7.67 10.61
C THR A 67 -0.18 6.64 9.50
N ALA A 68 0.08 5.40 9.92
CA ALA A 68 -0.04 4.23 9.07
C ALA A 68 -1.45 3.63 9.23
N TYR A 69 -2.21 3.58 8.15
CA TYR A 69 -3.55 3.00 8.08
C TYR A 69 -3.48 1.63 7.41
N GLY A 70 -4.01 0.59 8.06
CA GLY A 70 -4.02 -0.79 7.58
C GLY A 70 -5.45 -1.31 7.35
N GLY A 71 -5.63 -2.12 6.31
CA GLY A 71 -6.92 -2.76 5.99
C GLY A 71 -8.02 -1.74 5.74
N ARG A 72 -9.19 -1.90 6.39
CA ARG A 72 -10.34 -1.01 6.19
C ARG A 72 -10.05 0.44 6.56
N ALA A 73 -9.17 0.70 7.54
CA ALA A 73 -8.82 2.06 7.97
C ALA A 73 -8.17 2.87 6.84
N ALA A 74 -7.51 2.19 5.90
CA ALA A 74 -6.79 2.81 4.79
C ALA A 74 -7.70 3.21 3.63
N LEU A 75 -8.91 2.64 3.51
CA LEU A 75 -9.80 2.86 2.37
C LEU A 75 -10.24 4.31 2.22
N LEU A 76 -10.70 4.94 3.32
CA LEU A 76 -11.17 6.33 3.29
C LEU A 76 -10.01 7.33 3.04
N PRO A 77 -8.87 7.23 3.74
CA PRO A 77 -7.67 8.00 3.42
C PRO A 77 -7.19 7.82 1.97
N LEU A 78 -7.21 6.59 1.46
CA LEU A 78 -6.81 6.30 0.08
C LEU A 78 -7.76 6.94 -0.94
N LEU A 79 -9.08 6.88 -0.70
CA LEU A 79 -10.06 7.53 -1.56
C LEU A 79 -9.85 9.05 -1.56
N ARG A 80 -9.58 9.65 -0.39
CA ARG A 80 -9.23 11.08 -0.30
C ARG A 80 -7.98 11.39 -1.11
N ALA A 81 -6.93 10.59 -0.96
CA ALA A 81 -5.70 10.76 -1.72
C ALA A 81 -5.94 10.67 -3.25
N ILE A 82 -6.75 9.72 -3.72
CA ILE A 82 -7.12 9.62 -5.14
C ILE A 82 -7.82 10.89 -5.64
N ILE A 83 -8.71 11.48 -4.85
CA ILE A 83 -9.46 12.68 -5.23
C ILE A 83 -8.56 13.93 -5.20
N THR A 84 -7.73 14.08 -4.15
CA THR A 84 -6.88 15.27 -3.96
C THR A 84 -5.66 15.29 -4.87
N THR A 85 -5.15 14.13 -5.27
CA THR A 85 -3.99 14.03 -6.19
C THR A 85 -4.30 14.43 -7.63
N LYS A 86 -5.53 14.82 -7.96
CA LYS A 86 -5.94 15.23 -9.32
C LYS A 86 -5.23 16.50 -9.86
N GLY A 87 -4.39 17.18 -9.07
CA GLY A 87 -3.70 18.43 -9.44
C GLY A 87 -2.17 18.52 -9.23
N GLY A 88 -1.47 17.47 -8.79
CA GLY A 88 -0.04 17.53 -8.45
C GLY A 88 0.90 16.91 -9.49
N ASN A 89 2.07 17.53 -9.70
CA ASN A 89 3.13 17.11 -10.64
C ASN A 89 3.72 15.74 -10.25
N SER A 90 3.62 14.76 -11.16
CA SER A 90 4.01 13.37 -10.95
C SER A 90 5.53 13.16 -11.00
N ASN A 91 6.17 12.80 -9.89
CA ASN A 91 7.48 12.17 -9.90
C ASN A 91 7.29 10.66 -10.08
N LYS A 92 7.39 10.19 -11.33
CA LYS A 92 7.19 8.78 -11.70
C LYS A 92 8.31 7.90 -11.13
N ILE A 93 8.11 7.32 -9.95
CA ILE A 93 8.89 6.17 -9.50
C ILE A 93 8.31 4.94 -10.19
N LYS A 94 8.99 4.45 -11.23
CA LYS A 94 8.55 3.28 -12.01
C LYS A 94 8.64 2.02 -11.16
N MET A 95 7.51 1.35 -10.97
CA MET A 95 7.40 0.03 -10.37
C MET A 95 7.88 -1.02 -11.38
N ASN A 96 8.93 -1.78 -11.03
CA ASN A 96 9.41 -2.90 -11.84
C ASN A 96 9.34 -4.17 -10.98
N GLU A 97 8.12 -4.69 -10.80
CA GLU A 97 7.90 -5.93 -10.04
C GLU A 97 7.08 -6.91 -10.90
N LYS A 98 7.79 -7.87 -11.51
CA LYS A 98 7.18 -9.09 -12.03
C LYS A 98 6.94 -10.01 -10.83
N CYS A 99 5.69 -10.42 -10.61
CA CYS A 99 5.35 -11.42 -9.61
C CYS A 99 5.99 -12.75 -10.03
N GLU A 100 7.09 -13.11 -9.37
CA GLU A 100 7.93 -14.26 -9.75
C GLU A 100 7.45 -15.58 -9.11
N HIS A 101 6.46 -15.51 -8.21
CA HIS A 101 5.90 -16.70 -7.55
C HIS A 101 4.53 -17.09 -8.10
N GLU A 102 4.37 -18.38 -8.42
CA GLU A 102 3.09 -19.04 -8.65
C GLU A 102 2.16 -18.85 -7.43
N CYS A 103 1.32 -17.81 -7.46
CA CYS A 103 0.28 -17.58 -6.47
C CYS A 103 -0.77 -18.69 -6.54
N LYS A 104 -0.54 -19.79 -5.81
CA LYS A 104 -1.46 -20.94 -5.76
C LYS A 104 -2.82 -20.54 -5.18
N THR A 105 -3.83 -20.64 -6.05
CA THR A 105 -5.29 -20.69 -5.84
C THR A 105 -5.99 -19.46 -5.24
N VAL A 106 -6.90 -18.90 -6.04
CA VAL A 106 -7.82 -17.78 -5.78
C VAL A 106 -8.58 -17.88 -4.44
N LYS A 107 -8.91 -19.11 -3.97
CA LYS A 107 -9.62 -19.34 -2.70
C LYS A 107 -8.85 -18.89 -1.46
N ALA A 108 -7.55 -19.19 -1.37
CA ALA A 108 -6.73 -18.77 -0.23
C ALA A 108 -6.57 -17.24 -0.17
N VAL A 109 -6.65 -16.60 -1.35
CA VAL A 109 -6.56 -15.15 -1.48
C VAL A 109 -7.89 -14.47 -1.13
N PHE A 110 -9.04 -15.07 -1.46
CA PHE A 110 -10.36 -14.56 -1.04
C PHE A 110 -10.58 -14.64 0.47
N ILE A 111 -10.11 -15.69 1.14
CA ILE A 111 -10.24 -15.81 2.61
C ILE A 111 -9.41 -14.72 3.31
N ARG A 112 -8.19 -14.44 2.81
CA ARG A 112 -7.39 -13.28 3.29
C ARG A 112 -7.97 -11.93 2.88
N SER A 113 -8.67 -11.88 1.75
CA SER A 113 -9.39 -10.68 1.33
C SER A 113 -10.64 -10.42 2.19
N ALA A 114 -11.31 -11.44 2.72
CA ALA A 114 -12.42 -11.26 3.64
C ALA A 114 -11.97 -10.63 4.96
N SER A 115 -10.76 -10.96 5.44
CA SER A 115 -10.17 -10.27 6.60
C SER A 115 -9.86 -8.78 6.36
N LEU A 116 -9.77 -8.31 5.10
CA LEU A 116 -9.61 -6.88 4.76
C LEU A 116 -10.76 -6.01 5.27
N PHE A 117 -11.98 -6.57 5.29
CA PHE A 117 -13.17 -5.84 5.69
C PHE A 117 -13.39 -5.85 7.20
N SER A 118 -12.80 -6.83 7.90
CA SER A 118 -12.91 -6.98 9.36
C SER A 118 -11.76 -6.30 10.11
N ASN A 119 -10.54 -6.28 9.56
CA ASN A 119 -9.39 -5.69 10.24
C ASN A 119 -9.22 -4.21 9.88
N SER A 120 -9.26 -3.38 10.91
CA SER A 120 -9.04 -1.93 10.83
C SER A 120 -7.90 -1.59 11.79
N LYS A 121 -6.76 -1.16 11.25
CA LYS A 121 -5.59 -0.78 12.06
C LYS A 121 -5.15 0.64 11.75
N LYS A 122 -4.72 1.34 12.80
CA LYS A 122 -4.08 2.65 12.74
C LYS A 122 -2.89 2.64 13.68
N ILE A 123 -1.76 3.17 13.22
CA ILE A 123 -0.56 3.33 14.01
C ILE A 123 -0.13 4.78 13.87
N ASP A 124 -0.02 5.51 14.97
CA ASP A 124 0.52 6.86 14.99
C ASP A 124 2.05 6.80 14.95
N LEU A 125 2.68 7.63 14.11
CA LEU A 125 4.10 7.59 13.75
C LEU A 125 4.94 8.69 14.40
#